data_AF-A0A261KQM6-F1
#
_entry.id   AF-A0A261KQM6-F1
#
_cell.length_a   1.000
_cell.length_b   1.000
_cell.length_c   1.000
_cell.angle_alpha   90.00
_cell.angle_beta   90.00
_cell.angle_gamma   90.00
#
_symmetry.space_group_name_H-M   'P 1'
#
loop_
_entity.id
_entity.type
_entity.pdbx_description
1 polymer ?
#
loop_
_entity_poly.entity_id
_entity_poly.type
_entity_poly.pdbx_seq_one_letter_code
_entity_poly.pdbx_strand_id
1 'polypeptide(L)'
;VNAVAFSPDGKTIATASYDKTTRLWDAETGKELATLNHEYRVNAVAFSSDGKTIATASKDNTARLHLVRTEDLITEACRRLSRNLTAEEWQRYMNSGLDKYERTCEELPVHPSLIKEAKNKATSGEIKEAISIFKRAQELDEEIDLDPDTETIEKDPKVVGNKFAAPGKVEEGKKLAKQGKIEEAISLYDEAQKLDSELEIAADDWGELCKFGSLNNQAKDVMFACEKAVKLSPNNGDILHSRGVARALTGDYQGASTKVRFRVRNSC
;
A
#
# COMPACT_ATOMS: atom_id res chain seq x y z
N VAL A 1 -50.21 0.77 -21.75
CA VAL A 1 -49.18 1.67 -21.20
C VAL A 1 -49.83 2.51 -20.12
N ASN A 2 -49.25 2.54 -18.92
CA ASN A 2 -49.80 3.23 -17.75
C ASN A 2 -49.21 4.63 -17.55
N ALA A 3 -47.94 4.83 -17.93
CA ALA A 3 -47.27 6.13 -17.86
C ALA A 3 -46.23 6.25 -18.97
N VAL A 4 -45.94 7.49 -19.36
CA VAL A 4 -44.87 7.87 -20.28
C VAL A 4 -44.13 9.07 -19.70
N ALA A 5 -42.81 9.09 -19.85
CA ALA A 5 -41.97 10.21 -19.46
C ALA A 5 -40.94 10.49 -20.56
N PHE A 6 -40.74 11.77 -20.86
CA PHE A 6 -39.60 12.21 -21.67
C PHE A 6 -38.42 12.50 -20.75
N SER A 7 -37.23 12.14 -21.21
CA SER A 7 -35.99 12.65 -20.64
C SER A 7 -35.92 14.17 -20.77
N PRO A 8 -35.22 14.88 -19.87
CA PRO A 8 -35.09 16.35 -19.92
C PRO A 8 -34.47 16.88 -21.23
N ASP A 9 -33.60 16.10 -21.87
CA ASP A 9 -33.00 16.44 -23.16
C ASP A 9 -33.86 16.05 -24.37
N GLY A 10 -35.00 15.38 -24.14
CA GLY A 10 -35.95 14.94 -25.15
C GLY A 10 -35.49 13.77 -26.01
N LYS A 11 -34.31 13.20 -25.79
CA LYS A 11 -33.74 12.16 -26.68
C LYS A 11 -34.23 10.76 -26.35
N THR A 12 -34.58 10.53 -25.09
CA THR A 12 -35.09 9.24 -24.60
C THR A 12 -36.52 9.36 -24.10
N ILE A 13 -37.35 8.38 -24.43
CA ILE A 13 -38.69 8.21 -23.86
C ILE A 13 -38.70 6.95 -22.98
N ALA A 14 -39.33 7.01 -21.82
CA ALA A 14 -39.59 5.84 -20.99
C ALA A 14 -41.09 5.56 -20.90
N THR A 15 -41.48 4.30 -21.04
CA THR A 15 -42.88 3.87 -20.93
C THR A 15 -43.05 2.79 -19.88
N ALA A 16 -43.97 2.98 -18.93
CA ALA A 16 -44.34 1.97 -17.93
C ALA A 16 -45.57 1.17 -18.38
N SER A 17 -45.54 -0.16 -18.24
CA SER A 17 -46.57 -1.04 -18.80
C SER A 17 -47.13 -2.08 -17.82
N TYR A 18 -48.32 -2.57 -18.16
CA TYR A 18 -48.99 -3.67 -17.46
C TYR A 18 -48.27 -5.01 -17.65
N ASP A 19 -47.52 -5.14 -18.75
CA ASP A 19 -46.69 -6.31 -19.07
C ASP A 19 -45.47 -6.49 -18.14
N LYS A 20 -45.37 -5.70 -17.07
CA LYS A 20 -44.32 -5.70 -16.05
C LYS A 20 -43.00 -5.09 -16.51
N THR A 21 -42.98 -4.42 -17.66
CA THR A 21 -41.79 -3.77 -18.19
C THR A 21 -41.90 -2.25 -18.13
N THR A 22 -40.73 -1.62 -17.93
CA THR A 22 -40.48 -0.25 -18.40
C THR A 22 -39.56 -0.34 -19.59
N ARG A 23 -39.93 0.27 -20.71
CA ARG A 23 -39.11 0.30 -21.92
C ARG A 23 -38.57 1.69 -22.16
N LEU A 24 -37.32 1.75 -22.61
CA LEU A 24 -36.66 2.98 -23.04
C LEU A 24 -36.61 3.00 -24.56
N TRP A 25 -36.90 4.15 -25.13
CA TRP A 25 -36.99 4.34 -26.57
C TRP A 25 -36.16 5.54 -26.98
N ASP A 26 -35.52 5.42 -28.13
CA ASP A 26 -34.93 6.55 -28.83
C ASP A 26 -36.06 7.39 -29.43
N ALA A 27 -36.15 8.65 -29.03
CA ALA A 27 -37.27 9.54 -29.39
C ALA A 27 -37.30 9.91 -30.87
N GLU A 28 -36.14 9.90 -31.54
CA GLU A 28 -35.99 10.28 -32.94
C GLU A 28 -36.31 9.12 -33.88
N THR A 29 -35.78 7.94 -33.58
CA THR A 29 -35.87 6.75 -34.44
C THR A 29 -37.01 5.81 -34.05
N GLY A 30 -37.56 5.95 -32.85
CA GLY A 30 -38.58 5.05 -32.29
C GLY A 30 -38.07 3.65 -31.94
N LYS A 31 -36.74 3.44 -31.95
CA LYS A 31 -36.14 2.15 -31.61
C LYS A 31 -36.14 1.94 -30.10
N GLU A 32 -36.39 0.70 -29.67
CA GLU A 32 -36.23 0.32 -28.28
C GLU A 32 -34.74 0.26 -27.92
N LEU A 33 -34.36 0.94 -26.84
CA LEU A 33 -32.99 1.02 -26.31
C LEU A 33 -32.76 -0.02 -25.21
N ALA A 34 -33.74 -0.21 -24.32
CA ALA A 34 -33.63 -1.12 -23.19
C ALA A 34 -35.01 -1.53 -22.64
N THR A 35 -35.05 -2.70 -22.01
CA THR A 35 -36.18 -3.19 -21.22
C THR A 35 -35.77 -3.38 -19.76
N LEU A 36 -36.46 -2.70 -18.84
CA LEU A 36 -36.30 -2.79 -17.39
C LEU A 36 -37.47 -3.59 -16.81
N ASN A 37 -37.16 -4.67 -16.07
CA ASN A 37 -38.17 -5.62 -15.60
C ASN A 37 -38.56 -5.39 -14.15
N HIS A 38 -39.85 -5.60 -13.88
CA HIS A 38 -40.45 -5.72 -12.56
C HIS A 38 -41.19 -7.05 -12.41
N GLU A 39 -41.54 -7.43 -11.18
CA GLU A 39 -42.25 -8.70 -10.93
C GLU A 39 -43.76 -8.58 -11.21
N TYR A 40 -44.26 -7.34 -11.23
CA TYR A 40 -45.66 -7.00 -11.48
C TYR A 40 -45.78 -5.69 -12.30
N ARG A 41 -47.01 -5.28 -12.61
CA ARG A 41 -47.28 -4.10 -13.46
C ARG A 41 -46.57 -2.84 -12.94
N VAL A 42 -45.96 -2.10 -13.85
CA VAL A 42 -45.35 -0.81 -13.56
C VAL A 42 -46.40 0.28 -13.76
N ASN A 43 -46.60 1.13 -12.74
CA ASN A 43 -47.64 2.15 -12.75
C ASN A 43 -47.09 3.55 -13.05
N ALA A 44 -45.83 3.81 -12.73
CA ALA A 44 -45.21 5.11 -12.94
C ALA A 44 -43.75 4.96 -13.39
N VAL A 45 -43.32 5.94 -14.19
CA VAL A 45 -41.93 6.14 -14.58
C VAL A 45 -41.64 7.64 -14.59
N ALA A 46 -40.46 8.04 -14.16
CA ALA A 46 -40.01 9.43 -14.19
C ALA A 46 -38.50 9.50 -14.44
N PHE A 47 -38.07 10.51 -15.19
CA PHE A 47 -36.65 10.88 -15.25
C PHE A 47 -36.32 11.87 -14.13
N SER A 48 -35.10 11.80 -13.61
CA SER A 48 -34.51 12.89 -12.84
C SER A 48 -34.38 14.14 -13.72
N SER A 49 -34.35 15.31 -13.10
CA SER A 49 -34.24 16.59 -13.80
C SER A 49 -32.94 16.74 -14.62
N ASP A 50 -31.89 16.00 -14.26
CA ASP A 50 -30.62 15.92 -15.00
C ASP A 50 -30.60 14.82 -16.08
N GLY A 51 -31.65 14.02 -16.19
CA GLY A 51 -31.80 12.94 -17.17
C GLY A 51 -30.94 11.69 -16.91
N LYS A 52 -30.16 11.65 -15.83
CA LYS A 52 -29.21 10.57 -15.54
C LYS A 52 -29.84 9.35 -14.88
N THR A 53 -30.96 9.55 -14.20
CA THR A 53 -31.63 8.51 -13.41
C THR A 53 -33.08 8.38 -13.84
N ILE A 54 -33.56 7.14 -13.89
CA ILE A 54 -34.96 6.80 -14.08
C ILE A 54 -35.48 6.15 -12.80
N ALA A 55 -36.61 6.65 -12.31
CA ALA A 55 -37.36 6.02 -11.24
C ALA A 55 -38.54 5.26 -11.83
N THR A 56 -38.71 4.01 -11.45
CA THR A 56 -39.87 3.18 -11.78
C THR A 56 -40.61 2.80 -10.50
N ALA A 57 -41.95 2.77 -10.55
CA ALA A 57 -42.77 2.33 -9.41
C ALA A 57 -43.73 1.23 -9.85
N SER A 58 -43.69 0.10 -9.15
CA SER A 58 -44.40 -1.12 -9.51
C SER A 58 -45.30 -1.60 -8.40
N LYS A 59 -46.35 -2.35 -8.78
CA LYS A 59 -47.24 -3.03 -7.83
C LYS A 59 -46.63 -4.32 -7.25
N ASP A 60 -45.35 -4.60 -7.55
CA ASP A 60 -44.54 -5.55 -6.77
C ASP A 60 -44.07 -5.01 -5.42
N ASN A 61 -44.60 -3.85 -4.99
CA ASN A 61 -44.24 -3.13 -3.76
C ASN A 61 -42.82 -2.54 -3.78
N THR A 62 -42.20 -2.39 -4.96
CA THR A 62 -40.89 -1.76 -5.11
C THR A 62 -40.94 -0.51 -5.98
N ALA A 63 -40.11 0.47 -5.61
CA ALA A 63 -39.63 1.50 -6.52
C ALA A 63 -38.16 1.22 -6.81
N ARG A 64 -37.73 1.35 -8.06
CA ARG A 64 -36.34 1.10 -8.48
C ARG A 64 -35.78 2.32 -9.16
N LEU A 65 -34.47 2.53 -8.96
CA LEU A 65 -33.70 3.57 -9.63
C LEU A 65 -32.76 2.91 -10.64
N HIS A 66 -32.72 3.44 -11.85
CA HIS A 66 -31.92 2.95 -12.96
C HIS A 66 -31.08 4.10 -13.51
N LEU A 67 -29.78 3.88 -13.67
CA LEU A 67 -28.90 4.85 -14.33
C LEU A 67 -29.02 4.68 -15.86
N VAL A 68 -29.10 5.79 -16.58
CA VAL A 68 -29.40 5.81 -18.03
C VAL A 68 -28.16 5.53 -18.87
N ARG A 69 -26.97 5.92 -18.40
CA ARG A 69 -25.73 5.82 -19.17
C ARG A 69 -24.62 5.12 -18.39
N THR A 70 -23.77 4.41 -19.11
CA THR A 70 -22.61 3.69 -18.55
C THR A 70 -21.62 4.66 -17.89
N GLU A 71 -21.45 5.86 -18.46
CA GLU A 71 -20.60 6.91 -17.89
C GLU A 71 -21.12 7.37 -16.52
N ASP A 72 -22.45 7.42 -16.33
CA ASP A 72 -23.04 7.80 -15.04
C ASP A 72 -22.85 6.68 -13.99
N LEU A 73 -22.89 5.41 -14.41
CA LEU A 73 -22.53 4.25 -13.56
C LEU A 73 -21.07 4.28 -13.13
N ILE A 74 -20.15 4.54 -14.07
CA ILE A 74 -18.73 4.68 -13.78
C ILE A 74 -18.51 5.87 -12.84
N THR A 75 -19.12 7.02 -13.12
CA THR A 75 -19.00 8.23 -12.27
C THR A 75 -19.47 7.97 -10.84
N GLU A 76 -20.63 7.32 -10.66
CA GLU A 76 -21.16 7.01 -9.34
C GLU A 76 -20.32 5.94 -8.62
N ALA A 77 -19.81 4.94 -9.34
CA ALA A 77 -18.87 3.97 -8.79
C ALA A 77 -17.60 4.69 -8.30
N CYS A 78 -17.03 5.57 -9.12
CA CYS A 78 -15.85 6.38 -8.78
C CYS A 78 -16.11 7.27 -7.56
N ARG A 79 -17.29 7.86 -7.42
CA ARG A 79 -17.64 8.67 -6.24
C ARG A 79 -17.59 7.88 -4.92
N ARG A 80 -17.88 6.58 -4.98
CA ARG A 80 -17.94 5.70 -3.81
C ARG A 80 -16.62 5.03 -3.50
N LEU A 81 -15.69 5.02 -4.45
CA LEU A 81 -14.38 4.45 -4.29
C LEU A 81 -13.43 5.46 -3.64
N SER A 82 -12.57 4.98 -2.75
CA SER A 82 -11.48 5.78 -2.17
C SER A 82 -10.20 5.74 -2.99
N ARG A 83 -10.13 4.87 -4.00
CA ARG A 83 -8.99 4.63 -4.90
C ARG A 83 -9.45 4.03 -6.23
N ASN A 84 -8.63 4.09 -7.26
CA ASN A 84 -8.86 3.27 -8.47
C ASN A 84 -8.83 1.76 -8.17
N LEU A 85 -9.39 0.94 -9.06
CA LEU A 85 -9.29 -0.53 -9.00
C LEU A 85 -7.84 -1.01 -9.22
N THR A 86 -7.46 -2.15 -8.62
CA THR A 86 -6.19 -2.83 -8.97
C THR A 86 -6.23 -3.32 -10.41
N ALA A 87 -5.08 -3.66 -11.00
CA ALA A 87 -5.04 -4.32 -12.30
C ALA A 87 -5.77 -5.68 -12.29
N GLU A 88 -5.65 -6.47 -11.23
CA GLU A 88 -6.34 -7.76 -11.08
C GLU A 88 -7.85 -7.58 -10.86
N GLU A 89 -8.27 -6.62 -10.04
CA GLU A 89 -9.68 -6.26 -9.82
C GLU A 89 -10.30 -5.78 -11.13
N TRP A 90 -9.59 -4.91 -11.87
CA TRP A 90 -10.03 -4.41 -13.16
C TRP A 90 -10.19 -5.53 -14.18
N GLN A 91 -9.20 -6.43 -14.32
CA GLN A 91 -9.29 -7.60 -15.20
C GLN A 91 -10.45 -8.53 -14.82
N ARG A 92 -10.63 -8.78 -13.52
CA ARG A 92 -11.68 -9.68 -13.00
C ARG A 92 -13.08 -9.10 -13.18
N TYR A 93 -13.28 -7.81 -12.91
CA TYR A 93 -14.60 -7.19 -12.89
C TYR A 93 -15.02 -6.61 -14.23
N MET A 94 -14.08 -6.11 -15.03
CA MET A 94 -14.38 -5.51 -16.34
C MET A 94 -14.34 -6.53 -17.49
N ASN A 95 -13.73 -7.72 -17.28
CA ASN A 95 -13.62 -8.81 -18.26
C ASN A 95 -13.36 -8.30 -19.69
N SER A 96 -12.43 -7.35 -19.83
CA SER A 96 -12.38 -6.47 -20.98
C SER A 96 -11.64 -7.07 -22.18
N GLY A 97 -10.98 -8.22 -22.04
CA GLY A 97 -10.13 -8.78 -23.10
C GLY A 97 -8.98 -7.85 -23.52
N LEU A 98 -8.73 -6.79 -22.73
CA LEU A 98 -7.66 -5.83 -22.94
C LEU A 98 -6.43 -6.28 -22.16
N ASP A 99 -5.28 -6.35 -22.82
CA ASP A 99 -4.00 -6.72 -22.19
C ASP A 99 -3.42 -5.58 -21.31
N LYS A 100 -4.02 -4.39 -21.38
CA LYS A 100 -3.52 -3.17 -20.73
C LYS A 100 -4.56 -2.58 -19.77
N TYR A 101 -4.12 -2.28 -18.55
CA TYR A 101 -4.92 -1.58 -17.54
C TYR A 101 -5.20 -0.15 -17.96
N GLU A 102 -6.45 0.28 -17.80
CA GLU A 102 -6.87 1.67 -17.96
C GLU A 102 -7.51 2.18 -16.66
N ARG A 103 -7.20 3.42 -16.28
CA ARG A 103 -7.81 4.04 -15.09
C ARG A 103 -9.31 4.16 -15.30
N THR A 104 -10.09 3.63 -14.36
CA THR A 104 -11.55 3.71 -14.41
C THR A 104 -12.05 5.06 -13.89
N CYS A 105 -11.32 5.65 -12.94
CA CYS A 105 -11.67 6.91 -12.29
C CYS A 105 -10.52 7.90 -12.46
N GLU A 106 -10.62 8.83 -13.40
CA GLU A 106 -9.54 9.77 -13.74
C GLU A 106 -9.04 10.59 -12.53
N GLU A 107 -9.94 10.95 -11.62
CA GLU A 107 -9.64 11.82 -10.47
C GLU A 107 -9.15 11.05 -9.21
N LEU A 108 -9.14 9.71 -9.22
CA LEU A 108 -8.73 8.92 -8.05
C LEU A 108 -7.25 8.49 -8.13
N PRO A 109 -6.54 8.41 -6.99
CA PRO A 109 -5.16 7.94 -6.97
C PRO A 109 -5.05 6.49 -7.46
N VAL A 110 -3.96 6.20 -8.17
CA VAL A 110 -3.62 4.87 -8.67
C VAL A 110 -3.18 3.96 -7.53
N HIS A 111 -3.30 2.65 -7.78
CA HIS A 111 -3.52 1.62 -6.78
C HIS A 111 -2.39 1.43 -5.74
N PRO A 112 -2.65 1.59 -4.43
CA PRO A 112 -1.69 1.35 -3.34
C PRO A 112 -1.14 -0.07 -3.23
N SER A 113 -1.75 -1.10 -3.85
CA SER A 113 -1.21 -2.47 -3.80
C SER A 113 0.07 -2.65 -4.58
N LEU A 114 0.28 -1.99 -5.73
CA LEU A 114 1.54 -2.18 -6.45
C LEU A 114 2.70 -1.57 -5.66
N ILE A 115 2.47 -0.39 -5.08
CA ILE A 115 3.40 0.22 -4.14
C ILE A 115 3.59 -0.67 -2.91
N LYS A 116 2.52 -1.18 -2.30
CA LYS A 116 2.60 -2.07 -1.13
C LYS A 116 3.28 -3.41 -1.43
N GLU A 117 3.02 -3.99 -2.59
CA GLU A 117 3.63 -5.24 -3.05
C GLU A 117 5.12 -5.04 -3.31
N ALA A 118 5.48 -3.96 -4.01
CA ALA A 118 6.86 -3.56 -4.22
C ALA A 118 7.58 -3.30 -2.88
N LYS A 119 6.93 -2.60 -1.93
CA LYS A 119 7.45 -2.41 -0.56
C LYS A 119 7.70 -3.77 0.12
N ASN A 120 6.74 -4.69 0.08
CA ASN A 120 6.90 -6.02 0.68
C ASN A 120 8.06 -6.81 0.05
N LYS A 121 8.19 -6.77 -1.28
CA LYS A 121 9.28 -7.41 -2.04
C LYS A 121 10.64 -6.77 -1.76
N ALA A 122 10.69 -5.45 -1.61
CA ALA A 122 11.92 -4.77 -1.23
C ALA A 122 12.36 -5.22 0.17
N THR A 123 11.44 -5.21 1.15
CA THR A 123 11.70 -5.64 2.52
C THR A 123 12.08 -7.13 2.63
N SER A 124 11.60 -8.00 1.73
CA SER A 124 12.02 -9.41 1.66
C SER A 124 13.41 -9.62 1.03
N GLY A 125 14.05 -8.56 0.52
CA GLY A 125 15.33 -8.62 -0.17
C GLY A 125 15.23 -8.88 -1.67
N GLU A 126 14.02 -8.98 -2.22
CA GLU A 126 13.75 -9.16 -3.66
C GLU A 126 13.78 -7.81 -4.41
N ILE A 127 14.86 -7.04 -4.21
CA ILE A 127 15.00 -5.63 -4.66
C ILE A 127 14.74 -5.48 -6.16
N LYS A 128 15.27 -6.41 -6.99
CA LYS A 128 15.09 -6.35 -8.44
C LYS A 128 13.63 -6.48 -8.87
N GLU A 129 12.89 -7.36 -8.21
CA GLU A 129 11.48 -7.56 -8.47
C GLU A 129 10.67 -6.35 -8.00
N ALA A 130 10.98 -5.82 -6.81
CA ALA A 130 10.37 -4.59 -6.30
C ALA A 130 10.56 -3.40 -7.27
N ILE A 131 11.79 -3.19 -7.77
CA ILE A 131 12.08 -2.13 -8.76
C ILE A 131 11.27 -2.36 -10.05
N SER A 132 11.10 -3.61 -10.49
CA SER A 132 10.29 -3.92 -11.67
C SER A 132 8.81 -3.58 -11.45
N ILE A 133 8.28 -3.82 -10.25
CA ILE A 133 6.90 -3.50 -9.89
C ILE A 133 6.72 -1.97 -9.80
N PHE A 134 7.66 -1.26 -9.19
CA PHE A 134 7.64 0.21 -9.16
C PHE A 134 7.67 0.82 -10.57
N LYS A 135 8.52 0.32 -11.47
CA LYS A 135 8.52 0.74 -12.88
C LYS A 135 7.18 0.50 -13.57
N ARG A 136 6.59 -0.68 -13.36
CA ARG A 136 5.26 -1.00 -13.88
C ARG A 136 4.21 -0.02 -13.33
N ALA A 137 4.32 0.38 -12.06
CA ALA A 137 3.42 1.37 -11.49
C ALA A 137 3.56 2.74 -12.19
N GLN A 138 4.79 3.15 -12.53
CA GLN A 138 5.04 4.38 -13.29
C GLN A 138 4.56 4.34 -14.74
N GLU A 139 4.66 3.19 -15.41
CA GLU A 139 4.11 3.02 -16.77
C GLU A 139 2.60 3.18 -16.82
N LEU A 140 1.91 2.92 -15.71
CA LEU A 140 0.46 3.12 -15.55
C LEU A 140 0.13 4.54 -15.04
N ASP A 141 1.09 5.19 -14.40
CA ASP A 141 0.97 6.53 -13.83
C ASP A 141 2.30 7.27 -13.75
N GLU A 142 2.54 8.14 -14.73
CA GLU A 142 3.79 8.92 -14.83
C GLU A 142 3.99 9.88 -13.64
N GLU A 143 2.90 10.27 -12.97
CA GLU A 143 2.91 11.20 -11.83
C GLU A 143 2.87 10.50 -10.48
N ILE A 144 2.93 9.17 -10.45
CA ILE A 144 2.84 8.39 -9.20
C ILE A 144 3.98 8.73 -8.23
N ASP A 145 3.59 8.95 -6.98
CA ASP A 145 4.52 8.96 -5.86
C ASP A 145 4.79 7.51 -5.40
N LEU A 146 6.03 7.08 -5.54
CA LEU A 146 6.45 5.73 -5.19
C LEU A 146 6.68 5.58 -3.67
N ASP A 147 6.83 6.68 -2.93
CA ASP A 147 6.94 6.69 -1.47
C ASP A 147 5.97 7.70 -0.80
N PRO A 148 4.67 7.35 -0.75
CA PRO A 148 3.64 8.22 -0.20
C PRO A 148 3.72 8.44 1.32
N ASP A 149 4.69 7.82 2.00
CA ASP A 149 4.89 8.00 3.45
C ASP A 149 5.74 9.25 3.75
N THR A 150 6.22 9.95 2.71
CA THR A 150 7.04 11.16 2.82
C THR A 150 6.33 12.41 2.29
N GLU A 151 6.76 13.59 2.73
CA GLU A 151 6.20 14.87 2.24
C GLU A 151 6.66 15.21 0.81
N THR A 152 7.74 14.58 0.36
CA THR A 152 8.36 14.82 -0.95
C THR A 152 7.99 13.70 -1.92
N ILE A 153 7.53 14.07 -3.11
CA ILE A 153 7.23 13.09 -4.17
C ILE A 153 8.53 12.42 -4.61
N GLU A 154 8.63 11.11 -4.44
CA GLU A 154 9.76 10.32 -4.92
C GLU A 154 9.33 9.48 -6.14
N LYS A 155 10.03 9.67 -7.26
CA LYS A 155 9.71 9.06 -8.55
C LYS A 155 10.80 8.12 -9.04
N ASP A 156 11.91 7.87 -8.33
CA ASP A 156 12.92 6.91 -8.77
C ASP A 156 12.66 5.51 -8.15
N PRO A 157 12.25 4.50 -8.96
CA PRO A 157 12.05 3.13 -8.49
C PRO A 157 13.25 2.53 -7.78
N LYS A 158 14.47 2.90 -8.18
CA LYS A 158 15.70 2.37 -7.58
C LYS A 158 15.92 2.97 -6.20
N VAL A 159 15.72 4.28 -6.06
CA VAL A 159 15.84 4.97 -4.76
C VAL A 159 14.86 4.36 -3.78
N VAL A 160 13.59 4.28 -4.17
CA VAL A 160 12.52 3.74 -3.33
C VAL A 160 12.72 2.25 -3.02
N GLY A 161 13.07 1.45 -4.02
CA GLY A 161 13.34 0.03 -3.85
C GLY A 161 14.51 -0.24 -2.89
N ASN A 162 15.58 0.54 -2.98
CA ASN A 162 16.73 0.41 -2.09
C ASN A 162 16.39 0.87 -0.67
N LYS A 163 15.68 2.01 -0.53
CA LYS A 163 15.23 2.55 0.76
C LYS A 163 14.39 1.54 1.55
N PHE A 164 13.41 0.89 0.91
CA PHE A 164 12.60 -0.13 1.59
C PHE A 164 13.33 -1.45 1.86
N ALA A 165 14.34 -1.78 1.07
CA ALA A 165 15.14 -2.98 1.30
C ALA A 165 16.11 -2.86 2.48
N ALA A 166 16.58 -1.64 2.78
CA ALA A 166 17.61 -1.40 3.77
C ALA A 166 17.22 -1.84 5.19
N PRO A 167 16.01 -1.54 5.73
CA PRO A 167 15.57 -2.08 7.01
C PRO A 167 15.47 -3.62 7.04
N GLY A 168 15.04 -4.24 5.94
CA GLY A 168 14.96 -5.71 5.81
C GLY A 168 16.33 -6.38 5.97
N LYS A 169 17.38 -5.76 5.43
CA LYS A 169 18.78 -6.21 5.59
C LYS A 169 19.25 -6.14 7.04
N VAL A 170 18.89 -5.09 7.77
CA VAL A 170 19.20 -4.98 9.20
C VAL A 170 18.52 -6.10 10.00
N GLU A 171 17.24 -6.37 9.73
CA GLU A 171 16.49 -7.45 10.38
C GLU A 171 17.06 -8.84 10.07
N GLU A 172 17.48 -9.08 8.83
CA GLU A 172 18.19 -10.32 8.47
C GLU A 172 19.55 -10.42 9.19
N GLY A 173 20.32 -9.33 9.23
CA GLY A 173 21.57 -9.25 9.97
C GLY A 173 21.40 -9.56 11.45
N LYS A 174 20.35 -9.05 12.09
CA LYS A 174 20.02 -9.37 13.49
C LYS A 174 19.79 -10.86 13.71
N LYS A 175 19.07 -11.52 12.79
CA LYS A 175 18.83 -12.97 12.86
C LYS A 175 20.14 -13.75 12.74
N LEU A 176 21.01 -13.37 11.81
CA LEU A 176 22.32 -14.00 11.64
C LEU A 176 23.25 -13.77 12.84
N ALA A 177 23.25 -12.56 13.41
CA ALA A 177 24.01 -12.27 14.62
C ALA A 177 23.59 -13.17 15.79
N LYS A 178 22.27 -13.37 15.98
CA LYS A 178 21.70 -14.30 16.97
C LYS A 178 22.11 -15.75 16.76
N GLN A 179 22.40 -16.14 15.51
CA GLN A 179 22.89 -17.47 15.14
C GLN A 179 24.42 -17.61 15.25
N GLY A 180 25.13 -16.54 15.62
CA GLY A 180 26.60 -16.53 15.71
C GLY A 180 27.32 -16.27 14.39
N LYS A 181 26.58 -15.98 13.30
CA LYS A 181 27.13 -15.64 11.99
C LYS A 181 27.43 -14.14 11.89
N ILE A 182 28.41 -13.67 12.66
CA ILE A 182 28.63 -12.23 12.86
C ILE A 182 29.18 -11.54 11.62
N GLU A 183 30.08 -12.18 10.86
CA GLU A 183 30.63 -11.59 9.62
C GLU A 183 29.53 -11.37 8.57
N GLU A 184 28.66 -12.37 8.38
CA GLU A 184 27.49 -12.25 7.50
C GLU A 184 26.56 -11.13 8.00
N ALA A 185 26.35 -11.01 9.31
CA ALA A 185 25.53 -9.96 9.91
C ALA A 185 26.12 -8.55 9.68
N ILE A 186 27.42 -8.36 9.89
CA ILE A 186 28.11 -7.09 9.63
C ILE A 186 27.96 -6.71 8.15
N SER A 187 28.16 -7.66 7.23
CA SER A 187 28.00 -7.42 5.79
C SER A 187 26.59 -6.92 5.46
N LEU A 188 25.55 -7.48 6.07
CA LEU A 188 24.17 -7.04 5.83
C LEU A 188 23.89 -5.63 6.38
N TYR A 189 24.47 -5.26 7.53
CA TYR A 189 24.38 -3.89 8.05
C TYR A 189 25.09 -2.90 7.13
N ASP A 190 26.28 -3.25 6.62
CA ASP A 190 27.01 -2.42 5.66
C ASP A 190 26.25 -2.29 4.32
N GLU A 191 25.63 -3.37 3.84
CA GLU A 191 24.74 -3.33 2.68
C GLU A 191 23.54 -2.43 2.92
N ALA A 192 22.90 -2.50 4.08
CA ALA A 192 21.77 -1.64 4.44
C ALA A 192 22.16 -0.16 4.34
N GLN A 193 23.29 0.24 4.93
CA GLN A 193 23.78 1.62 4.87
C GLN A 193 24.23 2.06 3.47
N LYS A 194 24.59 1.12 2.58
CA LYS A 194 24.89 1.43 1.17
C LYS A 194 23.63 1.62 0.33
N LEU A 195 22.57 0.87 0.64
CA LEU A 195 21.28 0.98 -0.03
C LEU A 195 20.59 2.29 0.35
N ASP A 196 20.69 2.68 1.62
CA ASP A 196 20.17 3.93 2.14
C ASP A 196 21.18 4.55 3.12
N SER A 197 21.87 5.60 2.65
CA SER A 197 22.88 6.30 3.46
C SER A 197 22.29 7.10 4.61
N GLU A 198 20.99 7.42 4.55
CA GLU A 198 20.26 8.15 5.58
C GLU A 198 19.55 7.20 6.56
N LEU A 199 19.69 5.88 6.36
CA LEU A 199 19.06 4.88 7.21
C LEU A 199 19.44 5.05 8.68
N GLU A 200 18.44 5.38 9.50
CA GLU A 200 18.55 5.43 10.95
C GLU A 200 18.36 4.04 11.55
N ILE A 201 19.46 3.32 11.76
CA ILE A 201 19.44 2.04 12.48
C ILE A 201 19.33 2.31 13.98
N ALA A 202 18.36 1.65 14.64
CA ALA A 202 18.07 1.88 16.04
C ALA A 202 19.24 1.50 16.96
N ALA A 203 19.33 2.16 18.12
CA ALA A 203 20.36 1.89 19.12
C ALA A 203 20.35 0.43 19.58
N ASP A 204 19.17 -0.17 19.70
CA ASP A 204 18.99 -1.56 20.14
C ASP A 204 19.49 -2.55 19.08
N ASP A 205 19.34 -2.25 17.79
CA ASP A 205 19.83 -3.12 16.70
C ASP A 205 21.36 -3.15 16.67
N TRP A 206 21.99 -1.98 16.77
CA TRP A 206 23.44 -1.88 16.96
C TRP A 206 23.89 -2.57 18.26
N GLY A 207 23.09 -2.46 19.32
CA GLY A 207 23.32 -3.10 20.61
C GLY A 207 23.27 -4.63 20.52
N GLU A 208 22.33 -5.19 19.77
CA GLU A 208 22.26 -6.64 19.51
C GLU A 208 23.49 -7.12 18.76
N LEU A 209 23.89 -6.44 17.68
CA LEU A 209 25.09 -6.81 16.92
C LEU A 209 26.35 -6.77 17.81
N CYS A 210 26.49 -5.71 18.61
CA CYS A 210 27.56 -5.59 19.62
C CYS A 210 27.57 -6.77 20.61
N LYS A 211 26.41 -7.08 21.19
CA LYS A 211 26.26 -8.15 22.18
C LYS A 211 26.61 -9.51 21.59
N PHE A 212 25.98 -9.89 20.48
CA PHE A 212 26.18 -11.21 19.89
C PHE A 212 27.58 -11.36 19.29
N GLY A 213 28.15 -10.32 18.68
CA GLY A 213 29.54 -10.35 18.23
C GLY A 213 30.53 -10.57 19.38
N SER A 214 30.30 -9.90 20.51
CA SER A 214 31.14 -10.08 21.71
C SER A 214 31.04 -11.50 22.26
N LEU A 215 29.84 -12.07 22.34
CA LEU A 215 29.61 -13.43 22.82
C LEU A 215 30.21 -14.51 21.89
N ASN A 216 30.39 -14.21 20.61
CA ASN A 216 31.00 -15.11 19.62
C ASN A 216 32.51 -14.85 19.41
N ASN A 217 33.18 -14.21 20.38
CA ASN A 217 34.62 -13.93 20.34
C ASN A 217 35.05 -13.01 19.18
N GLN A 218 34.13 -12.23 18.63
CA GLN A 218 34.35 -11.24 17.56
C GLN A 218 34.15 -9.82 18.07
N ALA A 219 34.44 -9.60 19.37
CA ALA A 219 34.27 -8.31 20.05
C ALA A 219 34.99 -7.17 19.30
N LYS A 220 36.20 -7.43 18.77
CA LYS A 220 36.98 -6.45 18.01
C LYS A 220 36.24 -5.98 16.75
N ASP A 221 35.60 -6.92 16.05
CA ASP A 221 34.95 -6.66 14.77
C ASP A 221 33.63 -5.90 14.96
N VAL A 222 32.96 -6.07 16.10
CA VAL A 222 31.69 -5.38 16.40
C VAL A 222 31.85 -4.13 17.29
N MET A 223 33.08 -3.72 17.62
CA MET A 223 33.27 -2.52 18.47
C MET A 223 32.63 -1.26 17.88
N PHE A 224 32.63 -1.11 16.54
CA PHE A 224 31.98 0.01 15.88
C PHE A 224 30.46 0.06 16.17
N ALA A 225 29.81 -1.11 16.18
CA ALA A 225 28.38 -1.25 16.50
C ALA A 225 28.13 -0.87 17.96
N CYS A 226 28.99 -1.30 18.88
CA CYS A 226 28.90 -0.94 20.29
C CYS A 226 28.97 0.58 20.53
N GLU A 227 29.88 1.28 19.83
CA GLU A 227 30.01 2.73 19.97
C GLU A 227 28.84 3.48 19.31
N LYS A 228 28.36 3.02 18.14
CA LYS A 228 27.13 3.57 17.52
C LYS A 228 25.93 3.43 18.45
N ALA A 229 25.73 2.25 19.06
CA ALA A 229 24.64 2.00 19.99
C ALA A 229 24.68 2.94 21.20
N VAL A 230 25.85 3.12 21.83
CA VAL A 230 25.99 4.03 22.98
C VAL A 230 25.83 5.50 22.58
N LYS A 231 26.31 5.89 21.40
CA LYS A 231 26.10 7.26 20.91
C LYS A 231 24.61 7.59 20.77
N LEU A 232 23.82 6.64 20.30
CA LEU A 232 22.38 6.79 20.12
C LEU A 232 21.60 6.68 21.44
N SER A 233 22.01 5.80 22.36
CA SER A 233 21.33 5.59 23.64
C SER A 233 22.32 5.50 24.82
N PRO A 234 22.88 6.64 25.26
CA PRO A 234 24.01 6.69 26.20
C PRO A 234 23.66 6.28 27.64
N ASN A 235 22.38 6.15 27.96
CA ASN A 235 21.87 5.81 29.29
C ASN A 235 21.22 4.42 29.35
N ASN A 236 21.17 3.68 28.22
CA ASN A 236 20.63 2.33 28.21
C ASN A 236 21.62 1.36 28.88
N GLY A 237 21.22 0.78 30.00
CA GLY A 237 22.06 -0.10 30.81
C GLY A 237 22.53 -1.36 30.06
N ASP A 238 21.67 -1.95 29.23
CA ASP A 238 21.98 -3.17 28.49
C ASP A 238 23.01 -2.92 27.37
N ILE A 239 22.87 -1.79 26.68
CA ILE A 239 23.84 -1.34 25.66
C ILE A 239 25.19 -1.03 26.31
N LEU A 240 25.20 -0.29 27.42
CA LEU A 240 26.43 0.03 28.17
C LEU A 240 27.12 -1.24 28.67
N HIS A 241 26.35 -2.21 29.16
CA HIS A 241 26.87 -3.50 29.61
C HIS A 241 27.50 -4.29 28.44
N SER A 242 26.80 -4.39 27.31
CA SER A 242 27.28 -5.10 26.12
C SER A 242 28.59 -4.50 25.58
N ARG A 243 28.67 -3.17 25.50
CA ARG A 243 29.93 -2.48 25.15
C ARG A 243 31.03 -2.73 26.19
N GLY A 244 30.71 -2.70 27.48
CA GLY A 244 31.67 -2.95 28.55
C GLY A 244 32.30 -4.35 28.44
N VAL A 245 31.49 -5.36 28.14
CA VAL A 245 31.96 -6.73 27.85
C VAL A 245 32.86 -6.75 26.62
N ALA A 246 32.44 -6.11 25.52
CA ALA A 246 33.22 -6.02 24.29
C ALA A 246 34.62 -5.39 24.51
N ARG A 247 34.68 -4.30 25.28
CA ARG A 247 35.94 -3.62 25.65
C ARG A 247 36.83 -4.51 26.52
N ALA A 248 36.26 -5.21 27.50
CA ALA A 248 37.03 -6.13 28.33
C ALA A 248 37.64 -7.29 27.50
N LEU A 249 36.88 -7.82 26.54
CA LEU A 249 37.34 -8.89 25.63
C LEU A 249 38.41 -8.42 24.63
N THR A 250 38.47 -7.11 24.35
CA THR A 250 39.49 -6.51 23.48
C THR A 250 40.70 -5.95 24.24
N GLY A 251 40.73 -6.10 25.57
CA GLY A 251 41.83 -5.65 26.43
C GLY A 251 41.73 -4.21 26.94
N ASP A 252 40.64 -3.49 26.65
CA ASP A 252 40.36 -2.14 27.17
C ASP A 252 39.61 -2.21 28.51
N TYR A 253 40.33 -2.61 29.56
CA TYR A 253 39.74 -2.74 30.90
C TYR A 253 39.36 -1.39 31.54
N GLN A 254 40.11 -0.32 31.23
CA GLN A 254 39.82 1.02 31.73
C GLN A 254 38.51 1.55 31.13
N GLY A 255 38.34 1.42 29.81
CA GLY A 255 37.12 1.80 29.11
C GLY A 255 35.93 0.91 29.42
N ALA A 256 36.13 -0.34 29.84
CA ALA A 256 35.06 -1.25 30.30
C ALA A 256 34.43 -0.80 31.63
N SER A 257 35.22 -0.19 32.52
CA SER A 257 34.77 0.27 33.84
C SER A 257 34.05 1.63 33.82
N THR A 258 34.22 2.41 32.75
CA THR A 258 33.69 3.77 32.68
C THR A 258 32.17 3.75 32.43
N LYS A 259 31.39 4.06 33.48
CA LYS A 259 29.90 4.13 33.58
C LYS A 259 29.12 2.85 33.93
N VAL A 260 29.75 1.69 34.12
CA VAL A 260 29.03 0.54 34.69
C VAL A 260 28.87 0.77 36.20
N ARG A 261 27.85 1.55 36.61
CA ARG A 261 27.39 1.54 38.00
C ARG A 261 26.82 0.15 38.26
N PHE A 262 27.65 -0.75 38.78
CA PHE A 262 27.17 -2.00 39.37
C PHE A 262 26.15 -1.62 40.44
N ARG A 263 24.87 -1.91 40.18
CA ARG A 263 23.85 -1.92 41.23
C ARG A 263 24.08 -3.20 42.01
N VAL A 264 25.07 -3.20 42.89
CA VAL A 264 25.28 -4.28 43.85
C VAL A 264 24.03 -4.30 44.73
N ARG A 265 23.14 -5.27 44.52
CA ARG A 265 22.16 -5.64 45.53
C ARG A 265 22.95 -6.30 46.65
N ASN A 266 23.37 -5.51 47.63
CA ASN A 266 23.77 -6.03 48.93
C ASN A 266 22.50 -6.58 49.59
N SER A 267 22.27 -7.88 49.41
CA SER A 267 21.49 -8.65 50.37
C SER A 267 22.48 -9.21 51.38
N CYS A 268 22.62 -8.49 52.51
CA CYS A 268 23.10 -9.09 53.75
C CYS A 268 21.97 -9.89 54.39
#